data_AF-A0A0F8ZS12-F1
#
_entry.id   AF-A0A0F8ZS12-F1
#
_cell.length_a   1.000
_cell.length_b   1.000
_cell.length_c   1.000
_cell.angle_alpha   90.00
_cell.angle_beta   90.00
_cell.angle_gamma   90.00
#
_symmetry.space_group_name_H-M   'P 1'
#
loop_
_entity.id
_entity.type
_entity.pdbx_description
1 polymer ?
#
loop_
_entity_poly.entity_id
_entity_poly.type
_entity_poly.pdbx_seq_one_letter_code
_entity_poly.pdbx_strand_id
1 'polypeptide(L)'
;MWLFLPIGFYSIVCPRENAGRGPDVDTTKVMIRARVREHLEALRKRLSANAQPKIIESPHADYPYRLIVPKAAWTAALSELIAEQEYVNFKNT
;
A
#
# COMPACT_ATOMS: atom_id res chain seq x y z
N MET A 1 4.97 -2.73 8.42
CA MET A 1 5.10 -4.06 7.77
C MET A 1 5.62 -3.88 6.36
N TRP A 2 6.24 -4.91 5.79
CA TRP A 2 6.59 -4.96 4.36
C TRP A 2 5.78 -6.03 3.68
N LEU A 3 5.38 -5.79 2.45
CA LEU A 3 4.59 -6.72 1.66
C LEU A 3 5.12 -6.78 0.24
N PHE A 4 5.32 -8.00 -0.25
CA PHE A 4 5.71 -8.31 -1.62
C PHE A 4 4.52 -9.00 -2.27
N LEU A 5 4.00 -8.38 -3.32
CA LEU A 5 2.89 -8.91 -4.12
C LEU A 5 3.31 -8.96 -5.59
N PRO A 6 2.62 -9.73 -6.43
CA PRO A 6 2.87 -9.74 -7.88
C PRO A 6 2.86 -8.35 -8.51
N ILE A 7 2.06 -7.43 -7.96
CA ILE A 7 1.90 -6.07 -8.45
C ILE A 7 2.89 -5.05 -7.86
N GLY A 8 3.77 -5.47 -6.92
CA GLY A 8 4.80 -4.59 -6.38
C GLY A 8 5.25 -4.87 -4.95
N PHE A 9 6.22 -4.06 -4.52
CA PHE A 9 6.78 -4.06 -3.17
C PHE A 9 6.37 -2.80 -2.39
N TYR A 10 5.89 -3.01 -1.17
CA TYR A 10 5.30 -1.96 -0.34
C TYR A 10 5.86 -1.96 1.08
N SER A 11 6.07 -0.76 1.63
CA SER A 11 6.25 -0.54 3.06
C SER A 11 5.03 0.17 3.63
N ILE A 12 4.34 -0.50 4.54
CA ILE A 12 3.03 -0.10 5.06
C ILE A 12 3.16 0.28 6.54
N VAL A 13 2.70 1.48 6.88
CA VAL A 13 2.72 2.02 8.24
C VAL A 13 1.40 2.74 8.53
N CYS A 14 1.01 2.90 9.80
CA CYS A 14 -0.04 3.86 10.13
C CYS A 14 0.52 5.28 9.93
N PRO A 15 -0.20 6.20 9.26
CA PRO A 15 0.23 7.59 9.19
C PRO A 15 0.17 8.22 10.59
N ARG A 16 1.10 9.14 10.88
CA ARG A 16 0.98 10.00 12.07
C ARG A 16 -0.09 11.05 11.82
N GLU A 17 -0.73 11.49 12.90
CA GLU A 17 -1.63 12.64 12.86
C GLU A 17 -0.87 13.93 12.50
N ASN A 18 -1.61 15.00 12.18
CA ASN A 18 -1.06 16.34 11.90
C ASN A 18 0.06 16.35 10.83
N ALA A 19 -0.22 15.78 9.66
CA ALA A 19 0.70 15.75 8.51
C ALA A 19 2.09 15.15 8.81
N GLY A 20 2.15 14.15 9.70
CA GLY A 20 3.41 13.47 10.02
C GLY A 20 4.10 13.98 11.28
N ARG A 21 3.53 14.97 11.98
CA ARG A 21 4.16 15.66 13.12
C ARG A 21 3.31 15.46 14.37
N GLY A 22 3.59 14.39 15.11
CA GLY A 22 2.92 14.09 16.38
C GLY A 22 3.27 12.69 16.89
N PRO A 23 3.14 12.42 18.20
CA PRO A 23 3.35 11.09 18.74
C PRO A 23 2.29 10.11 18.26
N ASP A 24 1.07 10.61 18.02
CA ASP A 24 -0.12 9.82 17.73
C ASP A 24 -0.16 9.30 16.29
N VAL A 25 -0.71 8.09 16.15
CA VAL A 25 -0.86 7.37 14.90
C VAL A 25 -2.33 7.15 14.60
N ASP A 26 -2.77 7.53 13.39
CA ASP A 26 -4.13 7.25 12.94
C ASP A 26 -4.21 5.77 12.53
N THR A 27 -4.76 4.96 13.42
CA THR A 27 -4.92 3.52 13.20
C THR A 27 -6.10 3.15 12.31
N THR A 28 -6.93 4.13 11.91
CA THR A 28 -8.04 3.91 10.96
C THR A 28 -7.57 3.97 9.50
N LYS A 29 -6.35 4.46 9.26
CA LYS A 29 -5.74 4.59 7.94
C LYS A 29 -4.42 3.82 7.85
N VAL A 30 -3.96 3.64 6.62
CA VAL A 30 -2.62 3.15 6.32
C VAL A 30 -1.96 4.07 5.31
N MET A 31 -0.66 4.30 5.51
CA MET A 31 0.25 4.90 4.54
C MET A 31 1.00 3.77 3.85
N ILE A 32 0.76 3.63 2.55
CA ILE A 32 1.37 2.62 1.70
C ILE A 32 2.45 3.31 0.89
N ARG A 33 3.70 2.86 1.03
CA ARG A 33 4.86 3.52 0.43
C ARG A 33 5.55 2.58 -0.54
N ALA A 34 6.04 3.12 -1.66
CA ALA A 34 6.77 2.38 -2.67
C ALA A 34 8.00 3.16 -3.16
N ARG A 35 8.98 2.41 -3.67
CA ARG A 35 10.16 2.97 -4.35
C ARG A 35 9.91 3.29 -5.83
N VAL A 36 8.97 2.58 -6.43
CA VAL A 36 8.62 2.64 -7.84
C VAL A 36 7.17 3.14 -7.92
N ARG A 37 6.92 4.17 -8.73
CA ARG A 37 5.60 4.84 -8.80
C ARG A 37 4.54 3.88 -9.34
N GLU A 38 4.92 3.11 -10.33
CA GLU A 38 4.12 2.15 -11.07
C GLU A 38 3.51 1.10 -10.14
N HIS A 39 4.18 0.74 -9.04
CA HIS A 39 3.61 -0.14 -8.01
C HIS A 39 2.37 0.50 -7.36
N LEU A 40 2.42 1.78 -7.01
CA LEU A 40 1.26 2.46 -6.43
C LEU A 40 0.17 2.72 -7.46
N GLU A 41 0.51 2.92 -8.73
CA GLU A 41 -0.47 3.03 -9.81
C GLU A 41 -1.21 1.69 -10.04
N ALA A 42 -0.48 0.57 -10.03
CA ALA A 42 -1.06 -0.77 -10.10
C ALA A 42 -1.98 -1.02 -8.90
N LEU A 43 -1.52 -0.72 -7.67
CA LEU A 43 -2.34 -0.84 -6.47
C LEU A 43 -3.57 0.06 -6.51
N ARG A 44 -3.46 1.29 -7.01
CA ARG A 44 -4.58 2.24 -7.09
C ARG A 44 -5.74 1.69 -7.92
N LYS A 45 -5.45 0.89 -8.96
CA LYS A 45 -6.48 0.20 -9.78
C LYS A 45 -7.25 -0.88 -9.01
N ARG A 46 -6.70 -1.37 -7.90
CA ARG A 46 -7.28 -2.41 -7.02
C ARG A 46 -8.03 -1.82 -5.83
N LEU A 47 -7.85 -0.53 -5.56
CA LEU A 47 -8.63 0.17 -4.54
C LEU A 47 -10.01 0.50 -5.09
N SER A 48 -11.02 0.53 -4.21
CA SER A 48 -12.38 0.88 -4.60
C SER A 48 -12.43 2.27 -5.27
N ALA A 49 -13.35 2.44 -6.21
CA ALA A 49 -13.50 3.69 -6.98
C ALA A 49 -13.66 4.94 -6.09
N ASN A 50 -14.25 4.77 -4.91
CA ASN A 50 -14.47 5.84 -3.92
C ASN A 50 -13.20 6.21 -3.14
N ALA A 51 -12.21 5.32 -3.07
CA ALA A 51 -10.99 5.57 -2.32
C ALA A 51 -9.93 6.32 -3.12
N GLN A 52 -10.00 6.29 -4.47
CA GLN A 52 -8.97 6.72 -5.45
C GLN A 52 -7.97 7.76 -4.94
N PRO A 53 -6.94 7.31 -4.20
CA PRO A 53 -6.05 8.23 -3.50
C PRO A 53 -5.06 8.85 -4.48
N LYS A 54 -4.67 10.09 -4.21
CA LYS A 54 -3.58 10.75 -4.92
C LYS A 54 -2.23 10.16 -4.48
N ILE A 55 -1.35 9.90 -5.44
CA ILE A 55 0.04 9.56 -5.16
C ILE A 55 0.75 10.83 -4.70
N ILE A 56 1.29 10.79 -3.49
CA ILE A 56 2.09 11.85 -2.91
C ILE A 56 3.56 11.53 -3.17
N GLU A 57 4.29 12.53 -3.63
CA GLU A 57 5.73 12.44 -3.90
C GLU A 57 6.53 13.11 -2.79
N SER A 58 7.66 12.49 -2.43
CA SER A 58 8.60 12.96 -1.43
C SER A 58 10.00 12.54 -1.86
N PRO A 59 10.62 13.23 -2.84
CA PRO A 59 11.78 12.74 -3.60
C PRO A 59 12.99 12.30 -2.76
N HIS A 60 13.16 12.87 -1.56
CA HIS A 60 14.29 12.59 -0.68
C HIS A 60 14.03 11.48 0.37
N ALA A 61 12.85 10.87 0.36
CA ALA A 61 12.55 9.75 1.25
C ALA A 61 12.97 8.41 0.64
N ASP A 62 13.39 7.44 1.47
CA ASP A 62 13.70 6.06 1.05
C ASP A 62 12.55 5.39 0.27
N TYR A 63 11.32 5.81 0.56
CA TYR A 63 10.14 5.51 -0.26
C TYR A 63 9.55 6.84 -0.78
N PRO A 64 9.94 7.28 -1.99
CA PRO A 64 9.56 8.58 -2.53
C PRO A 64 8.07 8.67 -2.89
N TYR A 65 7.39 7.55 -3.11
CA TYR A 65 5.97 7.54 -3.46
C TYR A 65 5.13 6.99 -2.32
N ARG A 66 3.97 7.60 -2.04
CA ARG A 66 3.05 7.10 -1.02
C ARG A 66 1.57 7.36 -1.33
N LEU A 67 0.73 6.48 -0.82
CA LEU A 67 -0.72 6.62 -0.73
C LEU A 67 -1.12 6.66 0.74
N ILE A 68 -2.18 7.39 1.07
CA ILE A 68 -2.85 7.29 2.37
C ILE A 68 -4.28 6.89 2.08
N VAL A 69 -4.73 5.78 2.68
CA VAL A 69 -6.07 5.21 2.44
C VAL A 69 -6.70 4.74 3.75
N PRO A 70 -8.04 4.66 3.82
CA PRO A 70 -8.71 3.96 4.90
C PRO A 70 -8.21 2.51 5.00
N LYS A 71 -7.96 2.03 6.21
CA LYS A 71 -7.47 0.67 6.46
C LYS A 71 -8.44 -0.37 5.90
N ALA A 72 -9.76 -0.12 5.96
CA ALA A 72 -10.78 -0.98 5.37
C ALA A 72 -10.63 -1.15 3.85
N ALA A 73 -10.32 -0.07 3.12
CA ALA A 73 -10.11 -0.12 1.68
C ALA A 73 -8.84 -0.91 1.31
N TRP A 74 -7.79 -0.77 2.12
CA TRP A 74 -6.57 -1.57 1.98
C TRP A 74 -6.83 -3.06 2.25
N THR A 75 -7.55 -3.39 3.32
CA THR A 75 -7.90 -4.77 3.66
C THR A 75 -8.67 -5.44 2.53
N ALA A 76 -9.70 -4.77 1.99
CA ALA A 76 -10.48 -5.31 0.87
C ALA A 76 -9.62 -5.61 -0.36
N ALA A 77 -8.79 -4.65 -0.79
CA ALA A 77 -7.90 -4.84 -1.95
C ALA A 77 -6.87 -5.97 -1.73
N LEU A 78 -6.36 -6.11 -0.51
CA LEU A 78 -5.42 -7.17 -0.17
C LEU A 78 -6.09 -8.55 -0.16
N SER A 79 -7.33 -8.64 0.36
CA SER A 79 -8.11 -9.88 0.33
C SER A 79 -8.34 -10.37 -1.10
N GLU A 80 -8.67 -9.48 -2.04
CA GLU A 80 -8.82 -9.83 -3.45
C GLU A 80 -7.50 -10.34 -4.07
N LEU A 81 -6.39 -9.65 -3.82
CA LEU A 81 -5.07 -10.06 -4.34
C LEU A 81 -4.60 -11.41 -3.79
N ILE A 82 -4.94 -11.72 -2.55
CA ILE A 82 -4.64 -13.03 -1.95
C ILE A 82 -5.54 -14.11 -2.57
N ALA A 83 -6.81 -13.83 -2.82
CA ALA A 83 -7.74 -14.79 -3.41
C ALA A 83 -7.37 -15.16 -4.86
N GLU A 84 -6.67 -14.29 -5.59
CA GLU A 84 -6.14 -14.56 -6.94
C GLU A 84 -4.91 -15.49 -6.97
N GLN A 85 -4.40 -15.90 -5.81
CA GLN A 85 -3.24 -16.79 -5.73
C GLN A 85 -3.62 -18.21 -6.16
N GLU A 86 -3.29 -18.57 -7.40
CA GLU A 86 -3.56 -19.91 -7.95
C GLU A 86 -2.28 -20.70 -8.28
N TYR A 87 -1.10 -20.07 -8.17
CA TYR A 87 0.15 -20.71 -8.55
C TYR A 87 0.51 -21.87 -7.60
N VAL A 88 0.99 -22.96 -8.18
CA VAL A 88 1.53 -24.10 -7.44
C VAL A 88 2.95 -23.84 -6.97
N ASN A 89 3.43 -24.65 -6.01
CA ASN A 89 4.83 -24.61 -5.65
C ASN A 89 5.71 -24.95 -6.87
N PHE A 90 6.54 -24.02 -7.30
CA PHE A 90 7.48 -24.21 -8.40
C PHE A 90 8.69 -25.09 -8.02
N LYS A 91 8.96 -25.27 -6.72
CA LYS A 91 10.07 -26.11 -6.28
C LYS A 91 9.69 -27.58 -6.42
N ASN A 92 10.62 -28.39 -6.93
CA ASN A 92 10.50 -29.85 -7.03
C ASN A 92 10.55 -30.50 -5.63
N THR A 93 9.51 -30.28 -4.84
CA THR A 93 9.23 -30.99 -3.59
C THR A 93 8.07 -31.93 -3.79
#